data_AF-A0A6P7XYI2-F1
#
_entry.id   AF-A0A6P7XYI2-F1
#
_cell.length_a   1.000
_cell.length_b   1.000
_cell.length_c   1.000
_cell.angle_alpha   90.00
_cell.angle_beta   90.00
_cell.angle_gamma   90.00
#
_symmetry.space_group_name_H-M   'P 1'
#
loop_
_entity.id
_entity.type
_entity.pdbx_description
1 polymer ?
#
loop_
_entity_poly.entity_id
_entity_poly.type
_entity_poly.pdbx_seq_one_letter_code
_entity_poly.pdbx_strand_id
1 'polypeptide(L)'
;MRIYFRAHMASVSGLLNLCLLCVLESTALASNNHIELISENFRHILTWEAGNQSTNPTHYRVQYVDFRKRKKWNYSKECFNTTHLSCDLTDEFTDPRGQYSAKAEALMENGTSVWVNYVKLFTPIHQTILGPPTVHITGYDGYLITIQPPVCHLKSPDKQRFLSLVPDVYPELIYKVTLIKAGVTNESSRILEYLTNEGNFTTSIPDLFPMTNYCISVNATATINKNPHAIPSSWKCAVTGPMSELDYPVPAVICGCVLTFGLVLMLVLAMLKWIPVSIAHTFKTTSKSETTWSGSRYML
;
A
#
# COMPACT_ATOMS: atom_id res chain seq x y z
N MET A 1 30.22 -81.03 12.39
CA MET A 1 29.80 -79.63 12.17
C MET A 1 28.80 -79.60 11.02
N ARG A 2 27.51 -79.39 11.30
CA ARG A 2 26.49 -78.86 10.36
C ARG A 2 25.25 -78.52 11.18
N ILE A 3 25.11 -77.23 11.47
CA ILE A 3 24.00 -76.63 12.20
C ILE A 3 22.89 -76.39 11.16
N TYR A 4 21.71 -76.97 11.35
CA TYR A 4 20.53 -76.63 10.55
C TYR A 4 19.85 -75.41 11.17
N PHE A 5 20.00 -74.26 10.53
CA PHE A 5 19.17 -73.08 10.80
C PHE A 5 17.76 -73.35 10.26
N ARG A 6 16.80 -73.51 11.16
CA ARG A 6 15.37 -73.55 10.82
C ARG A 6 14.91 -72.10 10.66
N ALA A 7 14.89 -71.61 9.42
CA ALA A 7 14.32 -70.29 9.12
C ALA A 7 12.80 -70.36 9.31
N HIS A 8 12.29 -69.68 10.33
CA HIS A 8 10.87 -69.40 10.45
C HIS A 8 10.47 -68.43 9.33
N MET A 9 9.77 -68.93 8.32
CA MET A 9 9.05 -68.09 7.37
C MET A 9 7.92 -67.37 8.12
N ALA A 10 8.16 -66.12 8.52
CA ALA A 10 7.08 -65.23 8.90
C ALA A 10 6.16 -65.07 7.68
N SER A 11 4.89 -65.45 7.82
CA SER A 11 3.90 -65.37 6.74
C SER A 11 3.79 -63.93 6.26
N VAL A 12 3.96 -63.71 4.95
CA VAL A 12 3.83 -62.41 4.28
C VAL A 12 2.47 -61.76 4.57
N SER A 13 1.43 -62.58 4.80
CA SER A 13 0.10 -62.14 5.23
C SER A 13 0.09 -61.52 6.64
N GLY A 14 0.91 -62.02 7.56
CA GLY A 14 1.04 -61.46 8.91
C GLY A 14 1.74 -60.09 8.91
N LEU A 15 2.75 -59.92 8.05
CA LEU A 15 3.46 -58.64 7.87
C LEU A 15 2.58 -57.59 7.18
N LEU A 16 1.77 -57.98 6.18
CA LEU A 16 0.80 -57.09 5.55
C LEU A 16 -0.28 -56.63 6.54
N ASN A 17 -0.84 -57.55 7.33
CA ASN A 17 -1.86 -57.21 8.32
C ASN A 17 -1.31 -56.30 9.43
N LEU A 18 -0.07 -56.52 9.87
CA LEU A 18 0.59 -55.63 10.84
C LEU A 18 0.85 -54.25 10.24
N CYS A 19 1.25 -54.19 8.96
CA CYS A 19 1.46 -52.92 8.26
C CYS A 19 0.14 -52.17 8.04
N LEU A 20 -0.95 -52.86 7.70
CA LEU A 20 -2.30 -52.29 7.58
C LEU A 20 -2.82 -51.76 8.93
N LEU A 21 -2.56 -52.46 10.03
CA LEU A 21 -2.88 -51.98 11.39
C LEU A 21 -2.04 -50.74 11.76
N CYS A 22 -0.74 -50.74 11.45
CA CYS A 22 0.11 -49.56 11.66
C CYS A 22 -0.33 -48.37 10.79
N VAL A 23 -0.76 -48.60 9.55
CA VAL A 23 -1.27 -47.55 8.67
C VAL A 23 -2.63 -47.04 9.16
N LEU A 24 -3.54 -47.92 9.61
CA LEU A 24 -4.81 -47.51 10.21
C LEU A 24 -4.61 -46.70 11.50
N GLU A 25 -3.74 -47.15 12.41
CA GLU A 25 -3.38 -46.40 13.63
C GLU A 25 -2.71 -45.06 13.31
N SER A 26 -1.86 -45.01 12.26
CA SER A 26 -1.23 -43.77 11.81
C SER A 26 -2.23 -42.79 11.17
N THR A 27 -3.25 -43.30 10.47
CA THR A 27 -4.31 -42.45 9.90
C THR A 27 -5.36 -42.02 10.92
N ALA A 28 -5.58 -42.79 12.00
CA ALA A 28 -6.49 -42.43 13.08
C ALA A 28 -5.93 -41.31 13.98
N LEU A 29 -4.62 -41.06 13.96
CA LEU A 29 -3.96 -40.06 14.82
C LEU A 29 -3.59 -38.74 14.12
N ALA A 30 -3.81 -38.62 12.81
CA ALA A 30 -3.73 -37.34 12.12
C ALA A 30 -5.02 -36.55 12.37
N SER A 31 -5.24 -36.15 13.63
CA SER A 31 -6.24 -35.17 14.00
C SER A 31 -5.95 -33.90 13.20
N ASN A 32 -6.78 -33.60 12.21
CA ASN A 32 -6.68 -32.40 11.37
C ASN A 32 -7.04 -31.16 12.20
N ASN A 33 -6.25 -30.87 13.23
CA ASN A 33 -6.48 -29.77 14.14
C ASN A 33 -5.78 -28.54 13.57
N HIS A 34 -6.49 -27.83 12.69
CA HIS A 34 -6.02 -26.56 12.15
C HIS A 34 -5.96 -25.53 13.29
N ILE A 35 -4.80 -24.88 13.42
CA ILE A 35 -4.57 -23.77 14.34
C ILE A 35 -3.98 -22.62 13.54
N GLU A 36 -4.50 -21.43 13.76
CA GLU A 36 -4.07 -20.24 13.05
C GLU A 36 -3.94 -19.07 14.01
N LEU A 37 -2.88 -18.27 13.83
CA LEU A 37 -2.71 -17.00 14.52
C LEU A 37 -2.93 -15.87 13.51
N ILE A 38 -4.04 -15.16 13.67
CA ILE A 38 -4.37 -13.99 12.87
C ILE A 38 -3.91 -12.76 13.65
N SER A 39 -3.13 -11.92 12.98
CA SER A 39 -2.63 -10.68 13.56
C SER A 39 -2.99 -9.51 12.69
N GLU A 40 -3.88 -8.64 13.14
CA GLU A 40 -4.29 -7.43 12.42
C GLU A 40 -4.08 -6.20 13.31
N ASN A 41 -3.31 -5.22 12.82
CA ASN A 41 -2.91 -4.03 13.57
C ASN A 41 -2.40 -4.33 14.99
N PHE A 42 -1.60 -5.40 15.10
CA PHE A 42 -1.08 -5.93 16.37
C PHE A 42 -2.14 -6.38 17.39
N ARG A 43 -3.36 -6.67 16.93
CA ARG A 43 -4.28 -7.53 17.68
C ARG A 43 -4.03 -8.98 17.29
N HIS A 44 -3.82 -9.86 18.26
CA HIS A 44 -3.30 -11.21 18.04
C HIS A 44 -4.32 -12.25 18.47
N ILE A 45 -5.05 -12.83 17.53
CA ILE A 45 -6.09 -13.81 17.81
C ILE A 45 -5.63 -15.20 17.36
N LEU A 46 -5.46 -16.10 18.32
CA LEU A 46 -5.26 -17.52 18.05
C LEU A 46 -6.62 -18.18 17.85
N THR A 47 -6.80 -18.94 16.79
CA THR A 47 -8.02 -19.69 16.49
C THR A 47 -7.68 -21.15 16.22
N TRP A 48 -8.59 -22.05 16.56
CA TRP A 48 -8.42 -23.49 16.30
C TRP A 48 -9.77 -24.15 16.03
N GLU A 49 -9.74 -25.28 15.33
CA GLU A 49 -10.95 -26.07 15.10
C GLU A 49 -11.17 -27.07 16.24
N ALA A 50 -12.44 -27.32 16.57
CA ALA A 50 -12.80 -28.44 17.43
C ALA A 50 -12.46 -29.73 16.69
N GLY A 51 -11.51 -30.50 17.22
CA GLY A 51 -11.12 -31.77 16.62
C GLY A 51 -12.32 -32.71 16.44
N ASN A 52 -12.28 -33.56 15.43
CA ASN A 52 -13.40 -34.40 14.99
C ASN A 52 -13.69 -35.62 15.92
N GLN A 53 -13.31 -35.54 17.19
CA GLN A 53 -13.47 -36.64 18.13
C GLN A 53 -14.94 -36.76 18.59
N SER A 54 -15.41 -38.00 18.81
CA SER A 54 -16.83 -38.27 19.13
C SER A 54 -17.32 -37.60 20.41
N THR A 55 -16.40 -37.18 21.27
CA THR A 55 -16.65 -36.40 22.48
C THR A 55 -16.09 -35.00 22.29
N ASN A 56 -16.97 -34.00 22.31
CA ASN A 56 -16.58 -32.60 22.28
C ASN A 56 -15.72 -32.27 23.51
N PRO A 57 -14.56 -31.61 23.36
CA PRO A 57 -13.80 -31.11 24.50
C PRO A 57 -14.67 -30.19 25.36
N THR A 58 -14.56 -30.33 26.68
CA THR A 58 -15.32 -29.51 27.62
C THR A 58 -14.74 -28.10 27.69
N HIS A 59 -13.40 -27.98 27.67
CA HIS A 59 -12.69 -26.72 27.76
C HIS A 59 -11.33 -26.80 27.05
N TYR A 60 -10.76 -25.64 26.76
CA TYR A 60 -9.43 -25.48 26.18
C TYR A 60 -8.53 -24.64 27.09
N ARG A 61 -7.22 -24.87 26.97
CA ARG A 61 -6.17 -24.01 27.56
C ARG A 61 -5.18 -23.57 26.51
N VAL A 62 -4.82 -22.30 26.52
CA VAL A 62 -3.80 -21.77 25.61
C VAL A 62 -2.48 -21.58 26.33
N GLN A 63 -1.42 -22.08 25.71
CA GLN A 63 -0.05 -21.83 26.11
C GLN A 63 0.68 -20.99 25.07
N TYR A 64 1.59 -20.15 25.54
CA TYR A 64 2.44 -19.33 24.70
C TYR A 64 3.88 -19.27 25.22
N VAL A 65 4.81 -18.90 24.34
CA VAL A 65 6.21 -18.66 24.69
C VAL A 65 6.72 -17.41 24.00
N ASP A 66 7.52 -16.61 24.72
CA ASP A 66 8.27 -15.47 24.18
C ASP A 66 9.76 -15.85 24.17
N PHE A 67 10.30 -16.15 22.98
CA PHE A 67 11.68 -16.61 22.83
C PHE A 67 12.73 -15.53 23.16
N ARG A 68 12.34 -14.25 23.19
CA ARG A 68 13.24 -13.14 23.54
C ARG A 68 13.30 -12.87 25.03
N LYS A 69 12.18 -12.99 25.75
CA LYS A 69 12.12 -12.75 27.20
C LYS A 69 12.43 -14.01 28.02
N ARG A 70 11.64 -15.07 27.84
CA ARG A 70 11.67 -16.28 28.67
C ARG A 70 11.26 -17.46 27.78
N LYS A 71 12.23 -18.30 27.43
CA LYS A 71 12.05 -19.53 26.62
C LYS A 71 11.29 -20.65 27.37
N LYS A 72 10.25 -20.29 28.13
CA LYS A 72 9.40 -21.17 28.91
C LYS A 72 7.95 -20.93 28.51
N TRP A 73 7.21 -22.02 28.28
CA TRP A 73 5.77 -21.97 28.04
C TRP A 73 5.03 -21.45 29.27
N ASN A 74 4.16 -20.48 29.07
CA ASN A 74 3.24 -19.94 30.06
C ASN A 74 1.80 -20.13 29.57
N TYR A 75 0.86 -20.23 30.50
CA TYR A 75 -0.56 -20.23 30.17
C TYR A 75 -1.06 -18.79 30.00
N SER A 76 -1.91 -18.56 29.00
CA SER A 76 -2.72 -17.34 28.95
C SER A 76 -3.72 -17.38 30.11
N LYS A 77 -3.86 -16.26 30.83
CA LYS A 77 -4.76 -16.17 31.98
C LYS A 77 -6.22 -16.14 31.54
N GLU A 78 -6.50 -15.36 30.49
CA GLU A 78 -7.83 -15.22 29.91
C GLU A 78 -8.33 -16.54 29.30
N CYS A 79 -7.41 -17.32 28.73
CA CYS A 79 -7.74 -18.56 28.01
C CYS A 79 -7.28 -19.82 28.73
N PHE A 80 -7.26 -19.83 30.07
CA PHE A 80 -6.86 -21.01 30.85
C PHE A 80 -7.96 -22.07 30.93
N ASN A 81 -9.23 -21.69 30.82
CA ASN A 81 -10.37 -22.61 30.86
C ASN A 81 -11.50 -22.09 29.98
N THR A 82 -11.22 -21.92 28.68
CA THR A 82 -12.15 -21.32 27.73
C THR A 82 -12.94 -22.40 26.99
N THR A 83 -14.23 -22.16 26.74
CA THR A 83 -15.04 -22.97 25.81
C THR A 83 -15.00 -22.41 24.38
N HIS A 84 -14.44 -21.21 24.20
CA HIS A 84 -14.28 -20.60 22.89
C HIS A 84 -13.17 -21.28 22.10
N LEU A 85 -13.32 -21.27 20.78
CA LEU A 85 -12.34 -21.77 19.81
C LEU A 85 -11.33 -20.69 19.36
N SER A 86 -11.20 -19.65 20.18
CA SER A 86 -10.31 -18.53 19.94
C SER A 86 -9.78 -17.95 21.24
N CYS A 87 -8.61 -17.33 21.18
CA CYS A 87 -7.98 -16.64 22.30
C CYS A 87 -7.31 -15.36 21.83
N ASP A 88 -7.57 -14.25 22.51
CA ASP A 88 -6.85 -12.99 22.32
C ASP A 88 -5.54 -13.03 23.13
N LEU A 89 -4.41 -13.00 22.43
CA LEU A 89 -3.06 -13.05 22.98
C LEU A 89 -2.36 -11.68 22.95
N THR A 90 -3.08 -10.59 22.69
CA THR A 90 -2.48 -9.25 22.57
C THR A 90 -1.77 -8.80 23.85
N ASP A 91 -2.33 -9.12 25.03
CA ASP A 91 -1.72 -8.75 26.31
C ASP A 91 -0.54 -9.66 26.71
N GLU A 92 -0.37 -10.80 26.03
CA GLU A 92 0.77 -11.71 26.11
C GLU A 92 1.89 -11.31 25.13
N PHE A 93 1.53 -10.92 23.90
CA PHE A 93 2.45 -10.61 22.79
C PHE A 93 2.76 -9.11 22.70
N THR A 94 3.27 -8.56 23.80
CA THR A 94 3.40 -7.10 23.98
C THR A 94 4.59 -6.46 23.28
N ASP A 95 5.64 -7.22 22.92
CA ASP A 95 6.79 -6.68 22.20
C ASP A 95 6.57 -6.84 20.69
N PRO A 96 6.45 -5.75 19.91
CA PRO A 96 6.26 -5.86 18.46
C PRO A 96 7.44 -6.59 17.78
N ARG A 97 8.64 -6.52 18.36
CA ARG A 97 9.85 -7.20 17.86
C ARG A 97 10.05 -8.58 18.50
N GLY A 98 9.11 -9.02 19.34
CA GLY A 98 9.13 -10.31 20.00
C GLY A 98 9.10 -11.49 19.02
N GLN A 99 9.41 -12.67 19.54
CA GLN A 99 9.32 -13.93 18.79
C GLN A 99 8.46 -14.89 19.60
N TYR A 100 7.31 -15.25 19.05
CA TYR A 100 6.26 -15.94 19.76
C TYR A 100 5.87 -17.27 19.12
N SER A 101 5.45 -18.21 19.95
CA SER A 101 4.67 -19.37 19.53
C SER A 101 3.51 -19.54 20.50
N ALA A 102 2.42 -20.11 20.01
CA ALA A 102 1.27 -20.48 20.82
C ALA A 102 0.74 -21.86 20.40
N LYS A 103 0.09 -22.52 21.35
CA LYS A 103 -0.60 -23.80 21.14
C LYS A 103 -1.82 -23.87 22.04
N ALA A 104 -2.82 -24.64 21.61
CA ALA A 104 -4.00 -24.91 22.40
C ALA A 104 -3.99 -26.38 22.88
N GLU A 105 -4.55 -26.61 24.05
CA GLU A 105 -4.77 -27.92 24.65
C GLU A 105 -6.27 -28.10 24.82
N ALA A 106 -6.82 -29.19 24.31
CA ALA A 106 -8.21 -29.58 24.53
C ALA A 106 -8.29 -30.49 25.77
N LEU A 107 -9.22 -30.22 26.68
CA LEU A 107 -9.54 -31.08 27.82
C LEU A 107 -10.90 -31.73 27.65
N MET A 108 -10.92 -33.05 27.77
CA MET A 108 -12.13 -33.86 27.73
C MET A 108 -12.73 -34.06 29.12
N GLU A 109 -14.00 -34.43 29.19
CA GLU A 109 -14.70 -34.71 30.45
C GLU A 109 -14.05 -35.84 31.26
N ASN A 110 -13.48 -36.83 30.57
CA ASN A 110 -12.77 -37.95 31.19
C ASN A 110 -11.38 -37.57 31.75
N GLY A 111 -10.99 -36.29 31.69
CA GLY A 111 -9.70 -35.79 32.16
C GLY A 111 -8.54 -35.98 31.17
N THR A 112 -8.77 -36.59 30.01
CA THR A 112 -7.75 -36.71 28.95
C THR A 112 -7.50 -35.35 28.33
N SER A 113 -6.23 -35.02 28.07
CA SER A 113 -5.87 -33.83 27.30
C SER A 113 -5.22 -34.19 25.98
N VAL A 114 -5.57 -33.43 24.93
CA VAL A 114 -5.03 -33.60 23.58
C VAL A 114 -4.52 -32.25 23.12
N TRP A 115 -3.24 -32.22 22.72
CA TRP A 115 -2.65 -31.02 22.14
C TRP A 115 -3.20 -30.80 20.73
N VAL A 116 -3.69 -29.58 20.51
CA VAL A 116 -3.82 -29.04 19.16
C VAL A 116 -2.40 -28.76 18.64
N ASN A 117 -2.25 -28.71 17.31
CA ASN A 117 -1.00 -28.28 16.68
C ASN A 117 -0.56 -26.89 17.23
N TYR A 118 0.66 -26.46 16.91
CA TYR A 118 1.19 -25.19 17.39
C TYR A 118 1.58 -24.25 16.26
N VAL A 119 1.53 -22.96 16.55
CA VAL A 119 2.02 -21.92 15.65
C VAL A 119 3.54 -21.87 15.74
N LYS A 120 4.22 -22.14 14.63
CA LYS A 120 5.69 -22.34 14.58
C LYS A 120 6.48 -21.19 15.17
N LEU A 121 6.47 -20.02 14.52
CA LEU A 121 7.16 -18.83 14.97
C LEU A 121 6.48 -17.61 14.36
N PHE A 122 6.10 -16.66 15.20
CA PHE A 122 5.44 -15.42 14.82
C PHE A 122 6.22 -14.22 15.35
N THR A 123 6.53 -13.28 14.46
CA THR A 123 7.18 -12.01 14.77
C THR A 123 6.24 -10.86 14.37
N PRO A 124 5.58 -10.17 15.33
CA PRO A 124 4.50 -9.25 15.04
C PRO A 124 4.85 -8.17 14.02
N ILE A 125 6.00 -7.50 14.19
CA ILE A 125 6.44 -6.39 13.34
C ILE A 125 6.64 -6.78 11.86
N HIS A 126 6.90 -8.07 11.59
CA HIS A 126 7.10 -8.59 10.24
C HIS A 126 5.83 -9.21 9.65
N GLN A 127 4.92 -9.71 10.48
CA GLN A 127 3.85 -10.62 10.03
C GLN A 127 2.43 -10.11 10.33
N THR A 128 2.25 -9.03 11.09
CA THR A 128 0.93 -8.43 11.26
C THR A 128 0.41 -7.88 9.95
N ILE A 129 -0.89 -8.06 9.72
CA ILE A 129 -1.64 -7.41 8.65
C ILE A 129 -1.87 -5.96 9.09
N LEU A 130 -1.47 -5.02 8.24
CA LEU A 130 -1.84 -3.62 8.43
C LEU A 130 -3.22 -3.42 7.82
N GLY A 131 -4.18 -3.10 8.69
CA GLY A 131 -5.56 -2.81 8.33
C GLY A 131 -5.69 -1.48 7.59
N PRO A 132 -6.93 -1.05 7.29
CA PRO A 132 -7.17 0.17 6.52
C PRO A 132 -6.80 1.43 7.32
N PRO A 133 -6.06 2.39 6.72
CA PRO A 133 -5.92 3.72 7.29
C PRO A 133 -7.23 4.50 7.19
N THR A 134 -7.43 5.47 8.07
CA THR A 134 -8.58 6.38 7.97
C THR A 134 -8.20 7.56 7.08
N VAL A 135 -9.01 7.82 6.05
CA VAL A 135 -8.74 8.87 5.06
C VAL A 135 -9.81 9.94 5.15
N HIS A 136 -9.44 11.21 5.15
CA HIS A 136 -10.36 12.35 5.05
C HIS A 136 -9.95 13.20 3.86
N ILE A 137 -10.94 13.72 3.13
CA ILE A 137 -10.72 14.62 2.00
C ILE A 137 -11.29 15.98 2.40
N THR A 138 -10.48 17.02 2.29
CA THR A 138 -10.85 18.40 2.58
C THR A 138 -10.48 19.28 1.38
N GLY A 139 -11.29 20.29 1.09
CA GLY A 139 -10.93 21.37 0.16
C GLY A 139 -11.84 21.55 -1.05
N TYR A 140 -12.17 22.82 -1.30
CA TYR A 140 -12.86 23.32 -2.50
C TYR A 140 -11.86 23.85 -3.54
N ASP A 141 -10.58 24.06 -3.20
CA ASP A 141 -9.54 24.67 -4.08
C ASP A 141 -8.28 23.79 -4.24
N GLY A 142 -8.36 22.53 -3.82
CA GLY A 142 -7.26 21.58 -3.88
C GLY A 142 -7.64 20.33 -3.09
N TYR A 143 -7.45 19.17 -3.70
CA TYR A 143 -7.83 17.88 -3.11
C TYR A 143 -6.83 17.53 -1.99
N LEU A 144 -7.04 18.11 -0.80
CA LEU A 144 -6.21 17.87 0.38
C LEU A 144 -6.71 16.60 1.05
N ILE A 145 -5.80 15.68 1.33
CA ILE A 145 -6.10 14.42 1.96
C ILE A 145 -5.38 14.35 3.30
N THR A 146 -6.10 13.95 4.35
CA THR A 146 -5.53 13.64 5.66
C THR A 146 -5.66 12.13 5.87
N ILE A 147 -4.53 11.47 6.09
CA ILE A 147 -4.40 10.03 6.30
C ILE A 147 -4.00 9.80 7.76
N GLN A 148 -4.81 9.04 8.48
CA GLN A 148 -4.52 8.56 9.82
C GLN A 148 -4.11 7.07 9.73
N PRO A 149 -3.03 6.65 10.41
CA PRO A 149 -2.59 5.27 10.47
C PRO A 149 -3.68 4.33 10.99
N PRO A 150 -3.59 3.04 10.65
CA PRO A 150 -4.38 2.02 11.31
C PRO A 150 -4.19 2.04 12.83
N VAL A 151 -5.26 1.77 13.58
CA VAL A 151 -5.26 1.77 15.05
C VAL A 151 -4.38 0.62 15.55
N CYS A 152 -3.34 0.92 16.32
CA CYS A 152 -2.48 -0.10 16.92
C CYS A 152 -3.07 -0.59 18.25
N HIS A 153 -3.15 -1.91 18.44
CA HIS A 153 -3.74 -2.53 19.64
C HIS A 153 -2.72 -2.86 20.73
N LEU A 154 -1.43 -2.60 20.53
CA LEU A 154 -0.42 -2.81 21.57
C LEU A 154 -0.49 -1.73 22.65
N LYS A 155 -0.23 -2.15 23.89
CA LYS A 155 -0.04 -1.24 25.02
C LYS A 155 1.44 -1.01 25.27
N SER A 156 1.76 0.13 25.86
CA SER A 156 3.10 0.43 26.37
C SER A 156 3.57 -0.61 27.40
N PRO A 157 4.88 -0.73 27.66
CA PRO A 157 5.41 -1.71 28.61
C PRO A 157 4.83 -1.62 30.03
N ASP A 158 4.47 -0.41 30.46
CA ASP A 158 3.80 -0.10 31.73
C ASP A 158 2.27 -0.28 31.69
N LYS A 159 1.72 -0.64 30.52
CA LYS A 159 0.29 -0.83 30.22
C LYS A 159 -0.59 0.41 30.44
N GLN A 160 -0.01 1.61 30.47
CA GLN A 160 -0.76 2.84 30.74
C GLN A 160 -1.39 3.47 29.50
N ARG A 161 -0.83 3.25 28.32
CA ARG A 161 -1.34 3.81 27.05
C ARG A 161 -1.25 2.79 25.92
N PHE A 162 -2.02 3.03 24.87
CA PHE A 162 -1.79 2.36 23.59
C PHE A 162 -0.57 2.96 22.88
N LEU A 163 0.14 2.13 22.13
CA LEU A 163 1.20 2.56 21.24
C LEU A 163 0.58 3.14 19.96
N SER A 164 1.24 4.14 19.38
CA SER A 164 0.90 4.60 18.04
C SER A 164 1.59 3.71 17.00
N LEU A 165 0.92 3.41 15.88
CA LEU A 165 1.54 2.59 14.84
C LEU A 165 2.82 3.25 14.29
N VAL A 166 2.82 4.59 14.22
CA VAL A 166 3.96 5.47 13.97
C VAL A 166 3.95 6.59 15.02
N PRO A 167 5.09 6.96 15.63
CA PRO A 167 6.43 6.39 15.45
C PRO A 167 6.77 5.25 16.43
N ASP A 168 5.88 4.89 17.37
CA ASP A 168 6.25 3.96 18.47
C ASP A 168 6.61 2.55 17.96
N VAL A 169 5.89 2.02 16.96
CA VAL A 169 6.08 0.66 16.44
C VAL A 169 6.92 0.66 15.15
N TYR A 170 6.45 1.37 14.13
CA TYR A 170 7.20 1.64 12.90
C TYR A 170 7.73 3.08 12.94
N PRO A 171 8.99 3.32 12.57
CA PRO A 171 9.54 4.68 12.53
C PRO A 171 8.85 5.53 11.47
N GLU A 172 8.48 4.91 10.35
CA GLU A 172 7.82 5.51 9.19
C GLU A 172 6.83 4.51 8.59
N LEU A 173 5.78 5.03 7.97
CA LEU A 173 4.82 4.29 7.16
C LEU A 173 4.90 4.77 5.70
N ILE A 174 4.66 3.83 4.80
CA ILE A 174 4.52 4.08 3.36
C ILE A 174 3.03 3.99 3.03
N TYR A 175 2.44 5.11 2.64
CA TYR A 175 1.08 5.17 2.14
C TYR A 175 1.09 5.13 0.62
N LYS A 176 0.42 4.13 0.05
CA LYS A 176 0.21 4.06 -1.39
C LYS A 176 -1.24 4.43 -1.70
N VAL A 177 -1.40 5.61 -2.28
CA VAL A 177 -2.67 6.23 -2.63
C VAL A 177 -3.02 5.83 -4.06
N THR A 178 -4.10 5.10 -4.22
CA THR A 178 -4.69 4.75 -5.51
C THR A 178 -5.80 5.74 -5.82
N LEU A 179 -5.68 6.43 -6.96
CA LEU A 179 -6.60 7.45 -7.45
C LEU A 179 -7.24 6.97 -8.76
N ILE A 180 -8.56 7.07 -8.85
CA ILE A 180 -9.32 6.84 -10.08
C ILE A 180 -10.23 8.03 -10.37
N LYS A 181 -10.43 8.33 -11.64
CA LYS A 181 -11.44 9.30 -12.09
C LYS A 181 -12.80 8.60 -12.17
N ALA A 182 -13.82 9.15 -11.51
CA ALA A 182 -15.13 8.52 -11.45
C ALA A 182 -15.77 8.44 -12.86
N GLY A 183 -16.42 7.32 -13.17
CA GLY A 183 -17.08 7.11 -14.45
C GLY A 183 -16.16 6.62 -15.58
N VAL A 184 -14.85 6.45 -15.33
CA VAL A 184 -13.91 5.88 -16.31
C VAL A 184 -13.44 4.52 -15.83
N THR A 185 -14.00 3.44 -16.37
CA THR A 185 -13.71 2.06 -15.96
C THR A 185 -12.44 1.48 -16.59
N ASN A 186 -11.88 2.13 -17.61
CA ASN A 186 -10.81 1.59 -18.45
C ASN A 186 -9.50 2.41 -18.40
N GLU A 187 -9.42 3.46 -17.59
CA GLU A 187 -8.17 4.21 -17.36
C GLU A 187 -7.36 3.53 -16.25
N SER A 188 -6.04 3.45 -16.43
CA SER A 188 -5.15 2.94 -15.40
C SER A 188 -5.21 3.85 -14.17
N SER A 189 -5.46 3.26 -13.00
CA SER A 189 -5.41 3.98 -11.72
C SER A 189 -4.06 4.66 -11.53
N ARG A 190 -4.07 5.93 -11.13
CA ARG A 190 -2.83 6.63 -10.75
C ARG A 190 -2.47 6.22 -9.33
N ILE A 191 -1.19 5.90 -9.13
CA ILE A 191 -0.65 5.48 -7.85
C ILE A 191 0.36 6.53 -7.39
N LEU A 192 0.22 6.97 -6.16
CA LEU A 192 1.15 7.89 -5.48
C LEU A 192 1.64 7.22 -4.21
N GLU A 193 2.93 7.37 -3.91
CA GLU A 193 3.53 6.80 -2.70
C GLU A 193 4.13 7.90 -1.83
N TYR A 194 3.83 7.84 -0.54
CA TYR A 194 4.29 8.81 0.46
C TYR A 194 4.92 8.06 1.63
N LEU A 195 6.18 8.38 1.95
CA LEU A 195 6.85 7.93 3.17
C LEU A 195 6.72 9.03 4.22
N THR A 196 6.24 8.68 5.41
CA THR A 196 6.04 9.67 6.49
C THR A 196 6.23 9.04 7.87
N ASN A 197 6.75 9.83 8.79
CA ASN A 197 6.81 9.55 10.23
C ASN A 197 5.68 10.23 11.02
N GLU A 198 4.76 10.91 10.34
CA GLU A 198 3.69 11.66 10.97
C GLU A 198 2.52 10.75 11.39
N GLY A 199 2.01 10.98 12.59
CA GLY A 199 0.83 10.28 13.10
C GLY A 199 -0.47 10.67 12.38
N ASN A 200 -0.60 11.90 11.87
CA ASN A 200 -1.70 12.32 11.00
C ASN A 200 -1.08 13.04 9.81
N PHE A 201 -0.98 12.35 8.68
CA PHE A 201 -0.28 12.87 7.51
C PHE A 201 -1.25 13.62 6.60
N THR A 202 -0.94 14.85 6.21
CA THR A 202 -1.79 15.65 5.31
C THR A 202 -1.03 16.06 4.06
N THR A 203 -1.61 15.84 2.88
CA THR A 203 -0.96 16.17 1.60
C THR A 203 -1.98 16.52 0.52
N SER A 204 -1.57 17.31 -0.48
CA SER A 204 -2.39 17.60 -1.66
C SER A 204 -2.08 16.61 -2.78
N ILE A 205 -3.12 16.21 -3.51
CA ILE A 205 -2.96 15.38 -4.70
C ILE A 205 -2.67 16.30 -5.90
N PRO A 206 -1.50 16.18 -6.56
CA PRO A 206 -1.14 17.06 -7.67
C PRO A 206 -1.86 16.69 -8.97
N ASP A 207 -1.86 17.60 -9.94
CA ASP A 207 -2.30 17.39 -11.33
C ASP A 207 -3.73 16.85 -11.48
N LEU A 208 -4.66 17.35 -10.67
CA LEU A 208 -6.08 17.02 -10.83
C LEU A 208 -6.77 18.01 -11.74
N PHE A 209 -7.65 17.50 -12.60
CA PHE A 209 -8.50 18.36 -13.42
C PHE A 209 -9.56 19.04 -12.55
N PRO A 210 -9.90 20.31 -12.83
CA PRO A 210 -10.97 21.01 -12.12
C PRO A 210 -12.34 20.38 -12.39
N MET A 211 -13.29 20.60 -11.48
CA MET A 211 -14.68 20.11 -11.56
C MET A 211 -14.81 18.62 -11.90
N THR A 212 -13.85 17.81 -11.46
CA THR A 212 -13.74 16.40 -11.79
C THR A 212 -13.89 15.55 -10.54
N ASN A 213 -14.75 14.54 -10.60
CA ASN A 213 -14.95 13.60 -9.50
C ASN A 213 -13.84 12.55 -9.50
N TYR A 214 -13.09 12.49 -8.40
CA TYR A 214 -12.05 11.51 -8.17
C TYR A 214 -12.39 10.66 -6.95
N CYS A 215 -12.03 9.38 -7.00
CA CYS A 215 -12.11 8.47 -5.87
C CYS A 215 -10.70 8.01 -5.48
N ILE A 216 -10.44 7.98 -4.18
CA ILE A 216 -9.17 7.50 -3.61
C ILE A 216 -9.37 6.31 -2.69
N SER A 217 -8.39 5.41 -2.68
CA SER A 217 -8.21 4.35 -1.69
C SER A 217 -6.74 4.30 -1.31
N VAL A 218 -6.45 4.11 -0.03
CA VAL A 218 -5.09 4.20 0.53
C VAL A 218 -4.80 2.92 1.29
N ASN A 219 -3.68 2.28 0.99
CA ASN A 219 -3.15 1.20 1.84
C ASN A 219 -1.90 1.69 2.60
N ALA A 220 -1.71 1.15 3.79
CA ALA A 220 -0.57 1.44 4.65
C ALA A 220 0.39 0.25 4.65
N THR A 221 1.67 0.52 4.45
CA THR A 221 2.75 -0.48 4.48
C THR A 221 3.93 0.05 5.29
N ALA A 222 4.88 -0.83 5.63
CA ALA A 222 6.11 -0.44 6.30
C ALA A 222 7.27 -1.29 5.77
N THR A 223 8.46 -0.70 5.62
CA THR A 223 9.64 -1.34 5.00
C THR A 223 10.00 -2.69 5.63
N ILE A 224 9.82 -2.82 6.95
CA ILE A 224 10.17 -4.04 7.69
C ILE A 224 9.00 -5.03 7.82
N ASN A 225 7.78 -4.62 7.49
CA ASN A 225 6.63 -5.51 7.47
C ASN A 225 6.69 -6.35 6.18
N LYS A 226 6.67 -7.68 6.33
CA LYS A 226 6.80 -8.65 5.23
C LYS A 226 5.47 -9.28 4.85
N ASN A 227 4.36 -8.87 5.48
CA ASN A 227 3.05 -9.39 5.18
C ASN A 227 2.49 -8.70 3.93
N PRO A 228 2.18 -9.44 2.84
CA PRO A 228 1.70 -8.83 1.61
C PRO A 228 0.21 -8.45 1.64
N HIS A 229 -0.52 -8.80 2.70
CA HIS A 229 -1.98 -8.69 2.77
C HIS A 229 -2.48 -7.39 3.43
N ALA A 230 -1.77 -6.27 3.23
CA ALA A 230 -2.22 -4.98 3.72
C ALA A 230 -3.62 -4.62 3.16
N ILE A 231 -4.52 -4.16 4.03
CA ILE A 231 -5.91 -3.90 3.70
C ILE A 231 -6.06 -2.43 3.28
N PRO A 232 -6.56 -2.13 2.07
CA PRO A 232 -6.78 -0.77 1.63
C PRO A 232 -8.01 -0.14 2.32
N SER A 233 -8.01 1.18 2.45
CA SER A 233 -9.16 1.93 2.93
C SER A 233 -10.35 1.86 1.96
N SER A 234 -11.55 2.03 2.48
CA SER A 234 -12.75 2.20 1.65
C SER A 234 -12.57 3.37 0.69
N TRP A 235 -13.04 3.23 -0.55
CA TRP A 235 -13.03 4.31 -1.52
C TRP A 235 -13.75 5.55 -0.99
N LYS A 236 -13.11 6.72 -1.10
CA LYS A 236 -13.72 8.02 -0.82
C LYS A 236 -13.62 8.90 -2.05
N CYS A 237 -14.75 9.45 -2.46
CA CYS A 237 -14.84 10.27 -3.66
C CYS A 237 -15.16 11.71 -3.32
N ALA A 238 -14.56 12.65 -4.04
CA ALA A 238 -14.86 14.06 -3.97
C ALA A 238 -14.66 14.73 -5.33
N VAL A 239 -15.38 15.83 -5.54
CA VAL A 239 -15.25 16.65 -6.75
C VAL A 239 -14.22 17.75 -6.49
N THR A 240 -13.28 17.92 -7.41
CA THR A 240 -12.32 19.01 -7.36
C THR A 240 -12.97 20.36 -7.58
N GLY A 241 -12.36 21.39 -7.02
CA GLY A 241 -12.76 22.78 -7.22
C GLY A 241 -12.85 23.25 -8.66
N PRO A 242 -13.45 24.43 -8.89
CA PRO A 242 -13.14 25.20 -10.10
C PRO A 242 -11.64 25.46 -10.14
N MET A 243 -11.09 25.66 -11.35
CA MET A 243 -9.70 26.07 -11.47
C MET A 243 -9.54 27.39 -10.72
N SER A 244 -8.73 27.40 -9.66
CA SER A 244 -8.18 28.65 -9.16
C SER A 244 -7.44 29.25 -10.34
N GLU A 245 -7.85 30.45 -10.78
CA GLU A 245 -7.09 31.20 -11.77
C GLU A 245 -5.66 31.23 -11.23
N LEU A 246 -4.77 30.45 -11.86
CA LEU A 246 -3.35 30.58 -11.59
C LEU A 246 -3.08 32.07 -11.70
N ASP A 247 -2.36 32.60 -10.73
CA ASP A 247 -1.83 33.97 -10.63
C ASP A 247 -0.80 34.23 -11.76
N TYR A 248 -1.18 33.83 -12.97
CA TYR A 248 -0.49 34.00 -14.20
C TYR A 248 -0.70 35.47 -14.54
N PRO A 249 0.36 36.25 -14.76
CA PRO A 249 0.23 37.67 -15.00
C PRO A 249 -0.23 37.87 -16.46
N VAL A 250 -1.31 37.21 -16.89
CA VAL A 250 -1.96 37.37 -18.19
C VAL A 250 -2.14 38.85 -18.50
N PRO A 251 -2.61 39.70 -17.57
CA PRO A 251 -2.70 41.14 -17.83
C PRO A 251 -1.32 41.79 -18.06
N ALA A 252 -0.28 41.40 -17.31
CA ALA A 252 1.05 41.99 -17.44
C ALA A 252 1.80 41.51 -18.70
N VAL A 253 1.62 40.25 -19.10
CA VAL A 253 2.17 39.68 -20.33
C VAL A 253 1.49 40.31 -21.54
N ILE A 254 0.15 40.42 -21.53
CA ILE A 254 -0.59 41.10 -22.60
C ILE A 254 -0.16 42.57 -22.68
N CYS A 255 -0.05 43.27 -21.55
CA CYS A 255 0.42 44.65 -21.51
C CYS A 255 1.84 44.80 -22.06
N GLY A 256 2.76 43.92 -21.67
CA GLY A 256 4.14 43.87 -22.17
C GLY A 256 4.20 43.60 -23.68
N CYS A 257 3.41 42.66 -24.19
CA CYS A 257 3.28 42.41 -25.63
C CYS A 257 2.75 43.64 -26.37
N VAL A 258 1.69 44.30 -25.89
CA VAL A 258 1.14 45.49 -26.55
C VAL A 258 2.14 46.64 -26.56
N LEU A 259 2.84 46.89 -25.45
CA LEU A 259 3.87 47.94 -25.36
C LEU A 259 5.05 47.67 -26.32
N THR A 260 5.53 46.43 -26.38
CA THR A 260 6.62 46.05 -27.29
C THR A 260 6.23 46.16 -28.76
N PHE A 261 5.04 45.68 -29.14
CA PHE A 261 4.51 45.85 -30.50
C PHE A 261 4.32 47.33 -30.86
N GLY A 262 3.80 48.15 -29.94
CA GLY A 262 3.64 49.58 -30.13
C GLY A 262 4.97 50.30 -30.37
N LEU A 263 6.00 49.99 -29.58
CA LEU A 263 7.35 50.56 -29.75
C LEU A 263 7.97 50.14 -31.09
N VAL A 264 7.84 48.88 -31.49
CA VAL A 264 8.34 48.40 -32.79
C VAL A 264 7.63 49.10 -33.94
N LEU A 265 6.30 49.25 -33.87
CA LEU A 265 5.54 49.97 -34.88
C LEU A 265 5.99 51.43 -35.00
N MET A 266 6.18 52.11 -33.87
CA MET A 266 6.67 53.49 -33.85
C MET A 266 8.07 53.61 -34.45
N LEU A 267 8.97 52.66 -34.18
CA LEU A 267 10.30 52.60 -34.79
C LEU A 267 10.22 52.37 -36.31
N VAL A 268 9.37 51.45 -36.78
CA VAL A 268 9.17 51.21 -38.22
C VAL A 268 8.62 52.45 -38.92
N LEU A 269 7.63 53.13 -38.32
CA LEU A 269 7.07 54.38 -38.85
C LEU A 269 8.12 55.51 -38.86
N ALA A 270 8.98 55.59 -37.85
CA ALA A 270 10.09 56.55 -37.80
C ALA A 270 11.12 56.25 -38.90
N MET A 271 11.48 54.98 -39.11
CA MET A 271 12.38 54.55 -40.18
C MET A 271 11.79 54.85 -41.57
N LEU A 272 10.49 54.62 -41.78
CA LEU A 272 9.79 54.95 -43.02
C LEU A 272 9.77 56.47 -43.31
N LYS A 273 9.66 57.31 -42.28
CA LYS A 273 9.81 58.77 -42.40
C LYS A 273 11.25 59.23 -42.61
N TRP A 274 12.22 58.46 -42.11
CA TRP A 274 13.64 58.71 -42.25
C TRP A 274 14.26 58.17 -43.54
N ILE A 275 13.50 57.47 -44.39
CA ILE A 275 13.90 57.23 -45.78
C ILE A 275 13.94 58.61 -46.45
N PRO A 276 15.13 59.21 -46.64
CA PRO A 276 15.23 60.43 -47.42
C PRO A 276 14.86 60.04 -48.85
N VAL A 277 14.39 61.02 -49.60
CA VAL A 277 14.13 60.99 -51.04
C VAL A 277 15.42 60.59 -51.81
N SER A 278 15.84 59.34 -51.72
CA SER A 278 17.06 58.80 -52.34
C SER A 278 16.75 57.79 -53.45
N ILE A 279 15.47 57.49 -53.70
CA ILE A 279 15.03 56.64 -54.83
C ILE A 279 14.58 57.50 -56.03
N ALA A 280 14.35 58.81 -55.85
CA ALA A 280 13.96 59.69 -56.96
C ALA A 280 15.12 60.02 -57.95
N HIS A 281 16.38 59.78 -57.56
CA HIS A 281 17.54 60.10 -58.41
C HIS A 281 18.11 58.92 -59.21
N THR A 282 17.78 57.67 -58.89
CA THR A 282 18.39 56.51 -59.55
C THR A 282 17.62 56.02 -60.79
N PHE A 283 16.38 56.47 -61.01
CA PHE A 283 15.61 56.10 -62.20
C PHE A 283 15.85 57.00 -63.43
N LYS A 284 16.62 58.09 -63.31
CA LYS A 284 16.81 59.06 -64.42
C LYS A 284 18.01 58.77 -65.32
N THR A 285 18.89 57.83 -64.97
CA THR A 285 20.16 57.58 -65.68
C THR A 285 20.23 56.26 -66.45
N THR A 286 19.20 55.42 -66.44
CA THR A 286 19.22 54.09 -67.12
C THR A 286 18.26 53.98 -68.31
N SER A 287 17.77 55.09 -68.87
CA SER A 287 17.03 55.06 -70.15
C SER A 287 17.42 56.21 -71.07
N LYS A 288 18.51 56.05 -71.82
CA LYS A 288 18.67 56.47 -73.23
C LYS A 288 20.14 56.45 -73.63
N SER A 289 20.62 55.29 -74.04
CA SER A 289 21.64 55.17 -75.08
C SER A 289 21.09 54.22 -76.14
N GLU A 290 21.24 54.64 -77.41
CA GLU A 290 20.92 53.91 -78.66
C GLU A 290 19.42 53.90 -79.05
N THR A 291 18.97 54.25 -80.25
CA THR A 291 19.50 54.05 -81.62
C THR A 291 18.78 55.01 -82.60
N THR A 292 19.51 55.62 -83.55
CA THR A 292 19.39 55.50 -85.03
C THR A 292 18.84 56.69 -85.83
N TRP A 293 19.56 56.91 -86.93
CA TRP A 293 19.44 57.82 -88.06
C TRP A 293 18.07 57.95 -88.76
N SER A 294 17.76 59.16 -89.25
CA SER A 294 17.37 59.42 -90.66
C SER A 294 17.23 60.93 -90.87
N GLY A 295 17.82 61.46 -91.95
CA GLY A 295 17.85 62.88 -92.30
C GLY A 295 16.81 63.32 -93.34
N SER A 296 16.97 64.59 -93.76
CA SER A 296 16.26 65.36 -94.79
C SER A 296 15.07 66.18 -94.26
N ARG A 297 14.81 67.45 -94.61
CA ARG A 297 15.42 68.40 -95.57
C ARG A 297 14.68 69.77 -95.49
N TYR A 298 15.44 70.87 -95.66
CA TYR A 298 15.13 72.16 -96.34
C TYR A 298 14.34 73.33 -95.71
N MET A 299 14.80 74.52 -96.19
CA MET A 299 14.30 75.92 -96.21
C MET A 299 14.45 76.71 -94.90
N LEU A 300 15.11 77.88 -94.83
CA LEU A 300 15.59 78.89 -95.79
C LEU A 300 16.85 79.55 -95.22
#